data_AF-A0A453Q598-F1
#
_entry.id   AF-A0A453Q598-F1
#
_cell.length_a   1.000
_cell.length_b   1.000
_cell.length_c   1.000
_cell.angle_alpha   90.00
_cell.angle_beta   90.00
_cell.angle_gamma   90.00
#
_symmetry.space_group_name_H-M   'P 1'
#
loop_
_entity.id
_entity.type
_entity.pdbx_description
1 polymer ?
#
loop_
_entity_poly.entity_id
_entity_poly.type
_entity_poly.pdbx_seq_one_letter_code
_entity_poly.pdbx_strand_id
1 'polypeptide(L)'
;MFLLIQWAWGLLKLLLRVQQQYLVVPHELHFHMVHRLLREHIDQEVDYKVIVFCTTAMVTEFMYIMLRDLKLNVREIHSRKPQLYRTRISEEFRDSNRLILVTSDVSTRGVNYPDVTLVIQIRLVFLLVESIIFIVLEGLEGKVNPGKEFC
;
A
#
# COMPACT_ATOMS: atom_id res chain seq x y z
N MET A 1 20.93 -15.35 31.52
CA MET A 1 20.10 -16.18 30.62
C MET A 1 18.71 -15.58 30.36
N PHE A 2 17.99 -15.11 31.39
CA PHE A 2 16.68 -14.43 31.23
C PHE A 2 16.70 -13.17 30.33
N LEU A 3 17.74 -12.33 30.41
CA LEU A 3 17.86 -11.14 29.56
C LEU A 3 18.04 -11.50 28.08
N LEU A 4 18.81 -12.54 27.73
CA LEU A 4 18.99 -12.98 26.34
C LEU A 4 17.69 -13.53 25.73
N ILE A 5 16.85 -14.18 26.53
CA ILE A 5 15.53 -14.65 26.09
C ILE A 5 14.59 -13.47 25.91
N GLN A 6 14.59 -12.48 26.82
CA GLN A 6 13.79 -11.26 26.68
C GLN A 6 14.20 -10.42 25.45
N TRP A 7 15.51 -10.34 25.16
CA TRP A 7 16.06 -9.68 23.98
C TRP A 7 15.75 -10.44 22.69
N ALA A 8 15.86 -11.78 22.68
CA ALA A 8 15.46 -12.62 21.55
C ALA A 8 13.94 -12.54 21.30
N TRP A 9 13.13 -12.46 22.37
CA TRP A 9 11.69 -12.26 22.26
C TRP A 9 11.34 -10.86 21.75
N GLY A 10 12.07 -9.82 22.16
CA GLY A 10 11.95 -8.46 21.62
C GLY A 10 12.32 -8.36 20.14
N LEU A 11 13.35 -9.11 19.71
CA LEU A 11 13.78 -9.21 18.32
C LEU A 11 12.78 -10.00 17.46
N LEU A 12 12.19 -11.07 18.02
CA LEU A 12 11.14 -11.86 17.38
C LEU A 12 9.83 -11.06 17.24
N LYS A 13 9.51 -10.21 18.23
CA LYS A 13 8.37 -9.27 18.20
C LYS A 13 8.53 -8.16 17.14
N LEU A 14 9.77 -7.81 16.80
CA LEU A 14 10.11 -6.87 15.72
C LEU A 14 9.93 -7.48 14.32
N LEU A 15 9.96 -8.81 14.19
CA LEU A 15 9.82 -9.52 12.92
C LEU A 15 8.36 -9.91 12.57
N LEU A 16 7.44 -9.88 13.55
CA LEU A 16 6.05 -10.36 13.41
C LEU A 16 4.99 -9.25 13.24
N ARG A 17 5.38 -8.04 12.84
CA ARG A 17 4.54 -6.84 13.03
C ARG A 17 3.52 -6.56 11.93
N VAL A 18 3.54 -7.31 10.83
CA VAL A 18 2.67 -7.07 9.68
C VAL A 18 2.10 -8.39 9.20
N GLN A 19 0.78 -8.51 9.19
CA GLN A 19 0.12 -9.69 8.62
C GLN A 19 0.18 -9.59 7.10
N GLN A 20 0.73 -10.63 6.45
CA GLN A 20 0.86 -10.69 5.00
C GLN A 20 -0.06 -11.76 4.44
N GLN A 21 -0.89 -11.41 3.47
CA GLN A 21 -1.78 -12.35 2.79
C GLN A 21 -1.73 -12.15 1.28
N TYR A 22 -1.78 -13.23 0.49
CA TYR A 22 -1.76 -13.15 -0.97
C TYR A 22 -3.03 -13.76 -1.57
N LEU A 23 -3.40 -13.27 -2.76
CA LEU A 23 -4.56 -13.76 -3.49
C LEU A 23 -4.24 -13.88 -4.98
N VAL A 24 -4.40 -15.09 -5.52
CA VAL A 24 -4.29 -15.32 -6.97
C VAL A 24 -5.64 -15.04 -7.59
N VAL A 25 -5.69 -14.13 -8.57
CA VAL A 25 -6.93 -13.66 -9.19
C VAL A 25 -6.72 -13.57 -10.70
N PRO A 26 -7.64 -14.05 -11.55
CA PRO A 26 -7.58 -13.77 -12.99
C PRO A 26 -7.45 -12.27 -13.28
N HIS A 27 -6.63 -11.89 -14.26
CA HIS A 27 -6.35 -10.48 -14.57
C HIS A 27 -7.61 -9.62 -14.72
N GLU A 28 -8.65 -10.17 -15.36
CA GLU A 28 -9.93 -9.49 -15.60
C GLU A 28 -10.64 -9.05 -14.31
N LEU A 29 -10.39 -9.76 -13.20
CA LEU A 29 -11.00 -9.49 -11.90
C LEU A 29 -10.13 -8.63 -10.99
N HIS A 30 -8.91 -8.26 -11.41
CA HIS A 30 -7.97 -7.53 -10.55
C HIS A 30 -8.55 -6.22 -10.03
N PHE A 31 -9.12 -5.42 -10.93
CA PHE A 31 -9.73 -4.16 -10.56
C PHE A 31 -10.89 -4.35 -9.56
N HIS A 32 -11.76 -5.32 -9.85
CA HIS A 32 -12.89 -5.65 -8.98
C HIS A 32 -12.42 -6.04 -7.57
N MET A 33 -11.39 -6.88 -7.48
CA MET A 33 -10.84 -7.34 -6.21
C MET A 33 -10.18 -6.20 -5.43
N VAL A 34 -9.40 -5.33 -6.08
CA VAL A 34 -8.79 -4.16 -5.42
C VAL A 34 -9.88 -3.24 -4.88
N HIS A 35 -10.89 -2.92 -5.69
CA HIS A 35 -12.01 -2.10 -5.23
C HIS A 35 -12.75 -2.73 -4.05
N ARG A 36 -13.01 -4.04 -4.09
CA ARG A 36 -13.66 -4.77 -3.01
C ARG A 36 -12.85 -4.69 -1.71
N LEU A 37 -11.55 -4.98 -1.76
CA LEU A 37 -10.67 -4.90 -0.59
C LEU A 37 -10.62 -3.48 -0.01
N LEU A 38 -10.52 -2.47 -0.87
CA LEU A 38 -10.56 -1.07 -0.45
C LEU A 38 -11.86 -0.73 0.26
N ARG A 39 -13.01 -1.16 -0.27
CA ARG A 39 -14.31 -0.92 0.34
C ARG A 39 -14.46 -1.62 1.69
N GLU A 40 -14.11 -2.90 1.75
CA GLU A 40 -14.15 -3.67 2.99
C GLU A 40 -13.28 -3.01 4.07
N HIS A 41 -12.07 -2.55 3.72
CA HIS A 41 -11.18 -1.84 4.64
C HIS A 41 -11.73 -0.47 5.07
N ILE A 42 -12.25 0.33 4.14
CA ILE A 42 -12.84 1.65 4.43
C ILE A 42 -14.05 1.54 5.36
N ASP A 43 -14.84 0.47 5.22
CA ASP A 43 -16.01 0.22 6.05
C ASP A 43 -15.63 -0.23 7.48
N GLN A 44 -14.43 -0.79 7.67
CA GLN A 44 -13.92 -1.27 8.96
C GLN A 44 -13.07 -0.21 9.69
N GLU A 45 -12.27 0.57 8.96
CA GLU A 45 -11.30 1.52 9.51
C GLU A 45 -11.70 2.98 9.22
N VAL A 46 -12.09 3.71 10.27
CA VAL A 46 -12.57 5.11 10.14
C VAL A 46 -11.51 6.04 9.58
N ASP A 47 -10.27 5.90 10.07
CA ASP A 47 -9.10 6.70 9.69
C ASP A 47 -8.18 5.93 8.73
N TYR A 48 -8.78 5.22 7.76
CA TYR A 48 -8.03 4.46 6.77
C TYR A 48 -6.95 5.28 6.06
N LYS A 49 -5.80 4.67 5.80
CA LYS A 49 -4.75 5.25 4.98
C LYS A 49 -4.09 4.15 4.19
N VAL A 50 -4.33 4.15 2.89
CA VAL A 50 -4.04 2.99 2.04
C VAL A 50 -3.02 3.33 0.98
N ILE A 51 -2.06 2.43 0.74
CA ILE A 51 -1.14 2.52 -0.40
C ILE A 51 -1.40 1.34 -1.35
N VAL A 52 -1.64 1.65 -2.62
CA VAL A 52 -1.81 0.67 -3.69
C VAL A 52 -0.60 0.74 -4.61
N PHE A 53 0.24 -0.29 -4.59
CA PHE A 53 1.39 -0.44 -5.47
C PHE A 53 0.99 -1.12 -6.78
N CYS A 54 1.38 -0.52 -7.90
CA CYS A 54 1.22 -1.06 -9.24
C CYS A 54 2.58 -1.27 -9.92
N THR A 55 2.65 -2.24 -10.82
CA THR A 55 3.90 -2.58 -11.55
C THR A 55 4.42 -1.46 -12.44
N THR A 56 3.53 -0.68 -13.07
CA THR A 56 3.91 0.34 -14.06
C THR A 56 3.15 1.64 -13.86
N ALA A 57 3.73 2.75 -14.32
CA ALA A 57 3.08 4.06 -14.30
C ALA A 57 1.75 4.08 -15.07
N MET A 58 1.61 3.28 -16.13
CA MET A 58 0.37 3.18 -16.90
C MET A 58 -0.74 2.51 -16.10
N VAL A 59 -0.41 1.42 -15.38
CA VAL A 59 -1.37 0.73 -14.50
C VAL A 59 -1.75 1.62 -13.32
N THR A 60 -0.79 2.37 -12.74
CA THR A 60 -1.06 3.36 -11.68
C THR A 60 -2.08 4.40 -12.15
N GLU A 61 -1.85 5.01 -13.32
CA GLU A 61 -2.74 6.03 -13.88
C GLU A 61 -4.13 5.48 -14.20
N PHE A 62 -4.21 4.29 -14.79
CA PHE A 62 -5.48 3.60 -15.05
C PHE A 62 -6.26 3.32 -13.75
N MET A 63 -5.58 2.76 -12.74
CA MET A 63 -6.19 2.45 -11.45
C MET A 63 -6.68 3.73 -10.74
N TYR A 64 -5.90 4.81 -10.79
CA TYR A 64 -6.31 6.10 -10.24
C TYR A 64 -7.60 6.62 -10.90
N ILE A 65 -7.66 6.65 -12.24
CA ILE A 65 -8.84 7.11 -12.97
C ILE A 65 -10.07 6.31 -12.55
N MET A 66 -9.96 4.99 -12.53
CA MET A 66 -11.07 4.11 -12.20
C MET A 66 -11.55 4.29 -10.74
N LEU A 67 -10.63 4.33 -9.77
CA LEU A 67 -11.00 4.51 -8.35
C LEU A 67 -11.57 5.92 -8.07
N ARG A 68 -11.05 6.95 -8.76
CA ARG A 68 -11.56 8.32 -8.69
C ARG A 68 -12.98 8.40 -9.25
N ASP A 69 -13.26 7.72 -10.36
CA ASP A 69 -14.58 7.72 -10.98
C ASP A 69 -15.62 7.01 -10.10
N LEU A 70 -15.18 6.02 -9.31
CA LEU A 70 -15.93 5.41 -8.21
C LEU A 70 -16.05 6.28 -6.95
N LYS A 71 -15.63 7.55 -7.02
CA LYS A 71 -15.73 8.57 -5.94
C LYS A 71 -14.93 8.24 -4.68
N LEU A 72 -13.87 7.43 -4.78
CA LEU A 72 -12.93 7.22 -3.69
C LEU A 72 -11.98 8.42 -3.56
N ASN A 73 -11.56 8.72 -2.33
CA ASN A 73 -10.57 9.77 -2.08
C ASN A 73 -9.17 9.23 -2.40
N VAL A 74 -8.72 9.45 -3.63
CA VAL A 74 -7.50 8.85 -4.18
C VAL A 74 -6.56 9.91 -4.74
N ARG A 75 -5.25 9.66 -4.64
CA ARG A 75 -4.17 10.39 -5.33
C ARG A 75 -3.24 9.42 -6.03
N GLU A 76 -2.47 9.93 -6.99
CA GLU A 76 -1.53 9.13 -7.77
C GLU A 76 -0.11 9.71 -7.73
N ILE A 77 0.90 8.83 -7.69
CA ILE A 77 2.30 9.21 -7.88
C ILE A 77 3.00 8.16 -8.78
N HIS A 78 3.58 8.59 -9.88
CA HIS A 78 4.39 7.74 -10.75
C HIS A 78 5.39 8.57 -11.58
N SER A 79 6.32 7.90 -12.27
CA SER A 79 7.43 8.52 -13.02
C SER A 79 7.00 9.48 -14.13
N ARG A 80 5.80 9.31 -14.70
CA ARG A 80 5.25 10.19 -15.75
C ARG A 80 4.69 11.51 -15.21
N LYS A 81 4.55 11.69 -13.88
CA LYS A 81 4.14 12.97 -13.29
C LYS A 81 5.34 13.88 -13.03
N PRO A 82 5.20 15.21 -13.13
CA PRO A 82 6.27 16.15 -12.79
C PRO A 82 6.74 16.01 -11.33
N GLN A 83 8.03 16.25 -11.06
CA GLN A 83 8.59 16.13 -9.71
C GLN A 83 7.85 16.98 -8.68
N LEU A 84 7.53 18.24 -9.00
CA LEU A 84 6.79 19.14 -8.11
C LEU A 84 5.41 18.58 -7.73
N TYR A 85 4.73 17.92 -8.67
CA TYR A 85 3.46 17.25 -8.39
C TYR A 85 3.68 16.08 -7.42
N ARG A 86 4.71 15.24 -7.65
CA ARG A 86 5.01 14.11 -6.76
C ARG A 86 5.31 14.57 -5.33
N THR A 87 6.10 15.63 -5.15
CA THR A 87 6.40 16.20 -3.83
C THR A 87 5.13 16.68 -3.13
N ARG A 88 4.31 17.49 -3.82
CA ARG A 88 3.05 18.00 -3.25
C ARG A 88 2.11 16.87 -2.82
N ILE A 89 1.91 15.87 -3.67
CA ILE A 89 1.00 14.74 -3.36
C ILE A 89 1.58 13.86 -2.25
N SER A 90 2.90 13.70 -2.20
CA SER A 90 3.58 12.98 -1.12
C SER A 90 3.39 13.67 0.24
N GLU A 91 3.50 15.00 0.29
CA GLU A 91 3.24 15.79 1.50
C GLU A 91 1.76 15.73 1.89
N GLU A 92 0.86 15.94 0.93
CA GLU A 92 -0.59 15.80 1.14
C GLU A 92 -0.94 14.43 1.72
N PHE A 93 -0.41 13.35 1.15
CA PHE A 93 -0.67 12.00 1.65
C PHE A 93 -0.05 11.75 3.02
N ARG A 94 1.13 12.30 3.30
CA ARG A 94 1.78 12.18 4.60
C ARG A 94 0.93 12.78 5.71
N ASP A 95 0.38 13.96 5.49
CA ASP A 95 -0.32 14.75 6.52
C ASP A 95 -1.84 14.50 6.55
N SER A 96 -2.37 13.78 5.56
CA SER A 96 -3.80 13.42 5.50
C SER A 96 -4.11 12.10 6.18
N ASN A 97 -5.35 12.01 6.63
CA ASN A 97 -6.04 10.76 6.99
C ASN A 97 -7.13 10.50 5.95
N ARG A 98 -7.63 9.25 5.85
CA ARG A 98 -8.77 8.88 4.99
C ARG A 98 -8.47 9.09 3.50
N LEU A 99 -7.30 8.62 3.08
CA LEU A 99 -6.77 8.81 1.73
C LEU A 99 -6.14 7.54 1.18
N ILE A 100 -6.29 7.34 -0.13
CA ILE A 100 -5.68 6.24 -0.88
C ILE A 100 -4.61 6.82 -1.79
N LEU A 101 -3.39 6.27 -1.73
CA LEU A 101 -2.31 6.60 -2.65
C LEU A 101 -2.07 5.44 -3.61
N VAL A 102 -2.28 5.66 -4.90
CA VAL A 102 -1.90 4.71 -5.95
C VAL A 102 -0.53 5.10 -6.49
N THR A 103 0.41 4.17 -6.48
CA THR A 103 1.81 4.46 -6.82
C THR A 103 2.49 3.31 -7.53
N SER A 104 3.56 3.58 -8.27
CA SER A 104 4.48 2.54 -8.76
C SER A 104 5.69 2.36 -7.84
N ASP A 105 6.35 1.20 -7.88
CA ASP A 105 7.46 0.76 -6.99
C ASP A 105 8.66 1.74 -6.85
N VAL A 106 8.75 2.75 -7.72
CA VAL A 106 9.85 3.73 -7.75
C VAL A 106 9.55 4.97 -6.89
N SER A 107 8.28 5.26 -6.58
CA SER A 107 7.92 6.60 -6.10
C SER A 107 7.87 6.78 -4.58
N THR A 108 7.97 5.71 -3.79
CA THR A 108 7.86 5.75 -2.32
C THR A 108 9.15 5.41 -1.58
N ARG A 109 10.20 5.01 -2.30
CA ARG A 109 11.50 4.68 -1.69
C ARG A 109 12.07 5.93 -1.02
N GLY A 110 12.45 5.81 0.25
CA GLY A 110 12.95 6.92 1.06
C GLY A 110 11.89 7.88 1.63
N VAL A 111 10.59 7.60 1.46
CA VAL A 111 9.50 8.41 2.07
C VAL A 111 8.80 7.61 3.16
N ASN A 112 8.74 8.19 4.36
CA ASN A 112 8.03 7.59 5.50
C ASN A 112 6.60 8.13 5.58
N TYR A 113 5.61 7.26 5.36
CA TYR A 113 4.20 7.57 5.53
C TYR A 113 3.71 6.98 6.86
N PRO A 114 3.45 7.82 7.88
CA PRO A 114 2.91 7.33 9.15
C PRO A 114 1.46 6.87 8.98
N ASP A 115 1.05 5.96 9.86
CA ASP A 115 -0.35 5.54 10.05
C ASP A 115 -0.99 4.89 8.82
N VAL A 116 -0.19 4.28 7.95
CA VAL A 116 -0.70 3.45 6.84
C VAL A 116 -1.34 2.19 7.42
N THR A 117 -2.64 2.04 7.20
CA THR A 117 -3.46 0.94 7.73
C THR A 117 -3.45 -0.28 6.81
N LEU A 118 -3.32 -0.05 5.50
CA LEU A 118 -3.36 -1.10 4.48
C LEU A 118 -2.37 -0.80 3.36
N VAL A 119 -1.63 -1.84 2.94
CA VAL A 119 -0.89 -1.82 1.68
C VAL A 119 -1.39 -2.94 0.79
N ILE A 120 -1.70 -2.61 -0.46
CA ILE A 120 -2.08 -3.56 -1.51
C ILE A 120 -1.00 -3.51 -2.59
N GLN A 121 -0.43 -4.65 -2.96
CA GLN A 121 0.49 -4.72 -4.09
C GLN A 121 -0.06 -5.56 -5.26
N ILE A 122 -0.08 -4.95 -6.44
CA ILE A 122 -0.58 -5.55 -7.68
C ILE A 122 0.62 -5.90 -8.53
N ARG A 123 0.84 -7.20 -8.78
CA ARG A 123 1.91 -7.70 -9.64
C ARG A 123 1.31 -8.27 -10.92
N LEU A 124 1.27 -7.44 -11.96
CA LEU A 124 0.91 -7.90 -13.30
C LEU A 124 2.13 -8.58 -13.95
N VAL A 125 2.09 -9.90 -14.07
CA VAL A 125 3.09 -10.68 -14.81
C VAL A 125 2.48 -11.04 -16.16
N PHE A 126 2.78 -10.25 -17.19
CA PHE A 126 2.16 -10.39 -18.53
C PHE A 126 2.42 -11.74 -19.22
N LEU A 127 3.41 -12.51 -18.76
CA LEU A 127 3.79 -13.81 -19.33
C LEU A 127 3.02 -15.00 -18.75
N LEU A 128 2.33 -14.82 -17.62
CA LEU A 128 1.49 -15.86 -17.04
C LEU A 128 0.03 -15.45 -17.26
N VAL A 129 -0.74 -16.34 -17.88
CA VAL A 129 -2.21 -16.23 -18.04
C VAL A 129 -2.93 -16.03 -16.69
N GLU A 130 -2.23 -16.26 -15.57
CA GLU A 130 -2.64 -15.95 -14.21
C GLU A 130 -1.80 -14.80 -13.67
N SER A 131 -2.45 -13.70 -13.30
CA SER A 131 -1.78 -12.55 -12.70
C SER A 131 -1.99 -12.57 -11.18
N ILE A 132 -0.94 -12.40 -10.38
CA ILE A 132 -1.06 -12.55 -8.93
C ILE A 132 -1.24 -11.18 -8.27
N ILE A 133 -2.25 -11.01 -7.43
CA ILE A 133 -2.33 -9.86 -6.51
C ILE A 133 -1.61 -10.30 -5.23
N PHE A 134 -0.47 -9.69 -4.96
CA PHE A 134 0.37 -10.06 -3.82
C PHE A 134 0.26 -9.01 -2.74
N ILE A 135 -0.13 -9.45 -1.55
CA ILE A 135 0.15 -8.84 -0.25
C ILE A 135 -0.79 -7.67 0.13
N VAL A 136 -1.80 -8.04 0.92
CA VAL A 136 -2.38 -7.20 1.98
C VAL A 136 -1.37 -7.17 3.12
N LEU A 137 -0.83 -5.99 3.44
CA LEU A 137 -0.12 -5.75 4.69
C LEU A 137 -1.09 -5.05 5.65
N GLU A 138 -1.65 -5.79 6.60
CA GLU A 138 -2.37 -5.18 7.72
C GLU A 138 -1.37 -4.89 8.85
N GLY A 139 -1.15 -3.60 9.10
CA GLY A 139 -0.41 -3.12 10.26
C GLY A 139 -1.36 -2.96 11.43
N LEU A 140 -1.45 -3.99 12.28
CA LEU A 140 -2.15 -3.86 13.56
C LEU A 140 -1.47 -2.76 14.40
N GLU A 141 -2.29 -1.85 14.91
CA GLU A 141 -1.94 -0.68 15.72
C GLU A 141 -0.71 -0.87 16.62
N GLY A 142 0.21 0.11 16.54
CA GLY A 142 1.23 0.28 17.57
C GLY A 142 2.49 0.97 17.08
N LYS A 143 2.42 2.28 16.90
CA LYS A 143 3.54 3.24 16.81
C LYS A 143 4.65 2.84 15.82
N VAL A 144 4.52 3.34 14.60
CA VAL A 144 5.60 3.40 13.61
C VAL A 144 6.73 4.26 14.18
N ASN A 145 7.84 3.63 14.55
CA ASN A 145 9.09 4.36 14.76
C ASN A 145 9.58 4.89 13.40
N PRO A 146 10.07 6.14 13.34
CA PRO A 146 10.54 6.74 12.10
C PRO A 146 11.80 6.00 11.64
N GLY A 147 11.77 5.42 10.43
CA GLY A 147 13.00 5.00 9.76
C GLY A 147 13.08 3.56 9.28
N LYS A 148 12.01 2.97 8.74
CA LYS A 148 12.16 1.77 7.91
C LYS A 148 11.45 1.92 6.57
N GLU A 149 12.27 1.87 5.53
CA GLU A 149 11.86 1.80 4.13
C GLU A 149 11.07 0.52 3.87
N PHE A 150 9.96 0.65 3.15
CA PHE A 150 9.27 -0.49 2.55
C PHE A 150 10.11 -0.94 1.35
N CYS A 151 10.74 -2.12 1.46
CA CYS A 151 11.40 -2.82 0.35
C CYS A 151 10.41 -3.71 -0.39
#